data_AF-D3AD44-F1
#
_entry.id   AF-D3AD44-F1
#
_cell.length_a   1.000
_cell.length_b   1.000
_cell.length_c   1.000
_cell.angle_alpha   90.00
_cell.angle_beta   90.00
_cell.angle_gamma   90.00
#
_symmetry.space_group_name_H-M   'P 1'
#
loop_
_entity.id
_entity.type
_entity.pdbx_description
1 polymer ?
#
loop_
_entity_poly.entity_id
_entity_poly.type
_entity_poly.pdbx_seq_one_letter_code
_entity_poly.pdbx_strand_id
1 'polypeptide(L)'
;MTMKYCDRFKEENESVMERFQLSMERLHAIESEETVEEPYRSYFRKMASFIGMIGAYREQLEGGLLENASLDELKAWNHRLYEDILPHNYETSYGNPQYAVSALGEEYGQLFSYLYKEIRGGILFAAENRLTDITILNETVIEIYNM
;
A
#
# COMPACT_ATOMS: atom_id res chain seq x y z
N MET A 1 16.66 28.38 10.69
CA MET A 1 15.70 27.36 11.13
C MET A 1 15.75 26.28 10.07
N THR A 2 16.38 25.14 10.34
CA THR A 2 16.54 24.07 9.34
C THR A 2 15.19 23.37 9.22
N MET A 3 14.54 23.49 8.07
CA MET A 3 13.29 22.81 7.75
C MET A 3 13.51 21.30 7.92
N LYS A 4 12.74 20.62 8.76
CA LYS A 4 12.85 19.16 8.87
C LYS A 4 12.37 18.57 7.54
N TYR A 5 12.98 17.47 7.07
CA TYR A 5 12.60 16.84 5.80
C TYR A 5 11.09 16.54 5.72
N CYS A 6 10.46 16.21 6.87
CA CYS A 6 9.01 15.99 6.99
C CYS A 6 8.12 17.23 6.76
N ASP A 7 8.66 18.45 6.82
CA ASP A 7 7.88 19.69 6.62
C ASP A 7 7.63 19.96 5.13
N ARG A 8 8.33 19.27 4.23
CA ARG A 8 8.31 19.53 2.78
C ARG A 8 6.91 19.44 2.16
N PHE A 9 6.08 18.50 2.64
CA PHE A 9 4.75 18.23 2.09
C PHE A 9 3.63 18.61 3.05
N LYS A 10 3.91 19.43 4.07
CA LYS A 10 2.96 19.67 5.16
C LYS A 10 1.61 20.22 4.67
N GLU A 11 1.62 21.30 3.89
CA GLU A 11 0.40 21.92 3.36
C GLU A 11 -0.38 20.97 2.44
N GLU A 12 0.33 20.25 1.56
CA GLU A 12 -0.27 19.25 0.66
C GLU A 12 -0.91 18.10 1.47
N ASN A 13 -0.21 17.59 2.48
CA ASN A 13 -0.71 16.52 3.35
C ASN A 13 -1.93 16.96 4.16
N GLU A 14 -1.93 18.19 4.69
CA GLU A 14 -3.09 18.77 5.38
C GLU A 14 -4.30 18.84 4.43
N SER A 15 -4.09 19.20 3.16
CA SER A 15 -5.18 19.32 2.17
C SER A 15 -5.82 17.98 1.79
N VAL A 16 -5.09 16.87 1.92
CA VAL A 16 -5.54 15.53 1.47
C VAL A 16 -5.87 14.58 2.63
N MET A 17 -5.63 15.00 3.88
CA MET A 17 -5.77 14.14 5.07
C MET A 17 -7.16 13.49 5.20
N GLU A 18 -8.23 14.26 5.00
CA GLU A 18 -9.60 13.73 5.08
C GLU A 18 -9.83 12.63 4.04
N ARG A 19 -9.40 12.86 2.80
CA ARG A 19 -9.50 11.86 1.72
C ARG A 19 -8.66 10.62 2.02
N PHE A 20 -7.45 10.81 2.54
CA PHE A 20 -6.61 9.70 3.00
C PHE A 20 -7.36 8.84 4.02
N GLN A 21 -7.89 9.45 5.08
CA GLN A 21 -8.62 8.74 6.14
C GLN A 21 -9.84 7.98 5.60
N LEU A 22 -10.68 8.65 4.80
CA LEU A 22 -11.85 8.02 4.17
C LEU A 22 -11.44 6.85 3.25
N SER A 23 -10.35 7.00 2.49
CA SER A 23 -9.85 5.94 1.63
C SER A 23 -9.35 4.72 2.44
N MET A 24 -8.68 4.95 3.57
CA MET A 24 -8.21 3.88 4.45
C MET A 24 -9.38 3.12 5.10
N GLU A 25 -10.41 3.84 5.56
CA GLU A 25 -11.64 3.24 6.07
C GLU A 25 -12.34 2.38 5.01
N ARG A 26 -12.44 2.89 3.78
CA ARG A 26 -13.05 2.17 2.67
C ARG A 26 -12.28 0.90 2.31
N LEU A 27 -10.95 0.98 2.22
CA LEU A 27 -10.09 -0.18 1.94
C LEU A 27 -10.21 -1.23 3.05
N HIS A 28 -10.28 -0.81 4.31
CA HIS A 28 -10.49 -1.75 5.41
C HIS A 28 -11.82 -2.53 5.26
N ALA A 29 -12.91 -1.86 4.83
CA ALA A 29 -14.17 -2.54 4.55
C ALA A 29 -14.06 -3.59 3.43
N ILE A 30 -13.30 -3.29 2.36
CA ILE A 30 -13.06 -4.20 1.21
C ILE A 30 -12.48 -5.55 1.65
N GLU A 31 -11.71 -5.60 2.73
CA GLU A 31 -11.12 -6.85 3.24
C GLU A 31 -12.17 -7.92 3.58
N SER A 32 -13.40 -7.51 3.93
CA SER A 32 -14.48 -8.40 4.35
C SER A 32 -15.62 -8.52 3.34
N GLU A 33 -15.69 -7.62 2.36
CA GLU A 33 -16.76 -7.59 1.38
C GLU A 33 -16.69 -8.74 0.36
N GLU A 34 -17.83 -9.04 -0.24
CA GLU A 34 -17.98 -10.11 -1.24
C GLU A 34 -18.61 -9.59 -2.55
N THR A 35 -18.58 -8.28 -2.79
CA THR A 35 -19.24 -7.66 -3.95
C THR A 35 -18.53 -7.96 -5.27
N VAL A 36 -17.23 -8.21 -5.25
CA VAL A 36 -16.43 -8.66 -6.40
C VAL A 36 -16.34 -10.19 -6.39
N GLU A 37 -16.36 -10.83 -7.56
CA GLU A 37 -16.22 -12.28 -7.69
C GLU A 37 -14.75 -12.76 -7.58
N GLU A 38 -14.56 -14.04 -7.30
CA GLU A 38 -13.23 -14.65 -7.44
C GLU A 38 -12.88 -14.81 -8.93
N PRO A 39 -11.60 -14.66 -9.32
CA PRO A 39 -10.41 -14.54 -8.46
C PRO A 39 -10.04 -13.09 -8.05
N TYR A 40 -10.79 -12.08 -8.53
CA TYR A 40 -10.47 -10.67 -8.31
C TYR A 40 -10.65 -10.23 -6.86
N ARG A 41 -11.64 -10.79 -6.16
CA ARG A 41 -11.85 -10.55 -4.73
C ARG A 41 -10.59 -10.82 -3.92
N SER A 42 -9.93 -11.96 -4.16
CA SER A 42 -8.67 -12.31 -3.49
C SER A 42 -7.57 -11.27 -3.72
N TYR A 43 -7.46 -10.73 -4.94
CA TYR A 43 -6.52 -9.66 -5.27
C TYR A 43 -6.82 -8.38 -4.48
N PHE A 44 -8.06 -7.88 -4.51
CA PHE A 44 -8.41 -6.63 -3.83
C PHE A 44 -8.29 -6.71 -2.31
N ARG A 45 -8.66 -7.85 -1.70
CA ARG A 45 -8.43 -8.07 -0.27
C ARG A 45 -6.94 -8.02 0.08
N LYS A 46 -6.09 -8.61 -0.77
CA LYS A 46 -4.62 -8.55 -0.60
C LYS A 46 -4.11 -7.12 -0.74
N MET A 47 -4.61 -6.35 -1.70
CA MET A 47 -4.20 -4.95 -1.91
C MET A 47 -4.65 -4.05 -0.76
N ALA A 48 -5.90 -4.16 -0.32
CA ALA A 48 -6.43 -3.44 0.83
C ALA A 48 -5.61 -3.70 2.10
N SER A 49 -5.33 -4.97 2.40
CA SER A 49 -4.49 -5.35 3.54
C SER A 49 -3.06 -4.79 3.43
N PHE A 50 -2.47 -4.80 2.22
CA PHE A 50 -1.13 -4.26 2.00
C PHE A 50 -1.08 -2.73 2.16
N ILE A 51 -2.07 -2.01 1.64
CA ILE A 51 -2.21 -0.57 1.84
C ILE A 51 -2.44 -0.25 3.32
N GLY A 52 -3.26 -1.04 4.01
CA GLY A 52 -3.45 -0.96 5.47
C GLY A 52 -2.12 -1.03 6.23
N MET A 53 -1.24 -1.95 5.84
CA MET A 53 0.10 -2.06 6.41
C MET A 53 0.99 -0.84 6.12
N ILE A 54 0.90 -0.25 4.92
CA ILE A 54 1.60 1.00 4.58
C ILE A 54 1.10 2.16 5.46
N GLY A 55 -0.22 2.26 5.69
CA GLY A 55 -0.82 3.22 6.61
C GLY A 55 -0.31 3.05 8.04
N ALA A 56 -0.29 1.81 8.56
CA ALA A 56 0.27 1.53 9.88
C ALA A 56 1.76 1.86 9.98
N TYR A 57 2.55 1.58 8.93
CA TYR A 57 3.97 1.97 8.88
C TYR A 57 4.13 3.49 8.95
N ARG A 58 3.31 4.25 8.22
CA ARG A 58 3.30 5.72 8.28
C ARG A 58 3.00 6.22 9.69
N GLU A 59 1.99 5.67 10.36
CA GLU A 59 1.68 6.05 11.75
C GLU A 59 2.86 5.80 12.70
N GLN A 60 3.59 4.70 12.53
CA GLN A 60 4.81 4.45 13.30
C GLN A 60 5.89 5.49 13.00
N LEU A 61 6.10 5.85 11.73
CA LEU A 61 7.05 6.88 11.34
C LEU A 61 6.70 8.24 11.99
N GLU A 62 5.43 8.63 11.99
CA GLU A 62 4.97 9.85 12.67
C GLU A 62 5.16 9.77 14.20
N GLY A 63 5.04 8.57 14.77
CA GLY A 63 5.35 8.27 16.17
C GLY A 63 6.85 8.25 16.52
N GLY A 64 7.74 8.53 15.56
CA GLY A 64 9.18 8.58 15.77
C GLY A 64 9.87 7.21 15.73
N LEU A 65 9.36 6.28 14.90
CA LEU A 65 9.97 4.95 14.71
C LEU A 65 11.46 5.05 14.36
N LEU A 66 11.86 5.99 13.50
CA LEU A 66 13.25 6.09 13.05
C LEU A 66 14.20 6.57 14.15
N GLU A 67 13.71 7.38 15.08
CA GLU A 67 14.49 7.95 16.18
C GLU A 67 14.53 7.02 17.40
N ASN A 68 13.45 6.28 17.64
CA ASN A 68 13.23 5.60 18.92
C ASN A 68 13.30 4.07 18.84
N ALA A 69 13.12 3.46 17.67
CA ALA A 69 13.06 2.01 17.55
C ALA A 69 14.45 1.37 17.60
N SER A 70 14.49 0.13 18.11
CA SER A 70 15.65 -0.74 18.02
C SER A 70 15.92 -1.17 16.58
N LEU A 71 17.16 -1.58 16.29
CA LEU A 71 17.52 -2.14 14.99
C LEU A 71 16.65 -3.36 14.61
N ASP A 72 16.27 -4.17 15.59
CA ASP A 72 15.47 -5.37 15.34
C ASP A 72 14.01 -5.02 14.99
N GLU A 73 13.43 -3.98 15.60
CA GLU A 73 12.12 -3.44 15.20
C GLU A 73 12.15 -2.85 13.79
N LEU A 74 13.21 -2.11 13.43
CA LEU A 74 13.38 -1.58 12.08
C LEU A 74 13.53 -2.72 11.04
N LYS A 75 14.29 -3.77 11.38
CA LYS A 75 14.38 -4.98 10.54
C LYS A 75 13.04 -5.70 10.41
N ALA A 76 12.26 -5.77 11.48
CA ALA A 76 10.94 -6.40 11.46
C ALA A 76 9.99 -5.65 10.51
N TRP A 77 9.95 -4.32 10.58
CA TRP A 77 9.19 -3.50 9.63
C TRP A 77 9.68 -3.67 8.19
N ASN A 78 10.99 -3.62 7.97
CA ASN A 78 11.54 -3.82 6.64
C ASN A 78 11.20 -5.21 6.09
N HIS A 79 11.34 -6.27 6.90
CA HIS A 79 10.97 -7.61 6.47
C HIS A 79 9.48 -7.69 6.14
N ARG A 80 8.60 -7.20 7.03
CA ARG A 80 7.14 -7.24 6.85
C ARG A 80 6.68 -6.52 5.57
N LEU A 81 7.26 -5.36 5.25
CA LEU A 81 6.94 -4.57 4.05
C LEU A 81 7.46 -5.22 2.75
N TYR A 82 8.48 -6.07 2.84
CA TYR A 82 9.15 -6.67 1.68
C TYR A 82 9.00 -8.19 1.54
N GLU A 83 8.33 -8.83 2.49
CA GLU A 83 8.22 -10.28 2.61
C GLU A 83 7.67 -10.94 1.34
N ASP A 84 6.67 -10.34 0.73
CA ASP A 84 5.93 -10.92 -0.39
C ASP A 84 6.74 -10.96 -1.70
N ILE A 85 7.81 -10.18 -1.84
CA ILE A 85 8.71 -10.22 -3.00
C ILE A 85 10.03 -10.94 -2.73
N LEU A 86 10.20 -11.55 -1.56
CA LEU A 86 11.36 -12.39 -1.29
C LEU A 86 11.31 -13.66 -2.13
N PRO A 87 12.46 -14.27 -2.48
CA PRO A 87 12.52 -15.43 -3.38
C PRO A 87 11.57 -16.58 -3.04
N HIS A 88 11.28 -16.81 -1.76
CA HIS A 88 10.38 -17.88 -1.30
C HIS A 88 8.89 -17.57 -1.52
N ASN A 89 8.51 -16.30 -1.64
CA ASN A 89 7.11 -15.84 -1.76
C ASN A 89 6.79 -15.25 -3.14
N TYR A 90 7.82 -14.88 -3.91
CA TYR A 90 7.67 -14.15 -5.18
C TYR A 90 6.85 -14.91 -6.22
N GLU A 91 6.97 -16.24 -6.28
CA GLU A 91 6.23 -17.09 -7.21
C GLU A 91 4.70 -17.03 -7.01
N THR A 92 4.24 -16.58 -5.85
CA THR A 92 2.82 -16.38 -5.53
C THR A 92 2.47 -14.91 -5.24
N SER A 93 3.36 -14.00 -5.61
CA SER A 93 3.16 -12.57 -5.42
C SER A 93 2.51 -11.94 -6.64
N TYR A 94 1.57 -11.01 -6.44
CA TYR A 94 1.07 -10.17 -7.53
C TYR A 94 2.16 -9.24 -8.11
N GLY A 95 3.33 -9.13 -7.45
CA GLY A 95 4.54 -8.53 -8.02
C GLY A 95 5.27 -9.39 -9.06
N ASN A 96 4.84 -10.64 -9.24
CA ASN A 96 5.26 -11.51 -10.33
C ASN A 96 4.18 -11.48 -11.42
N PRO A 97 4.45 -10.87 -12.59
CA PRO A 97 3.47 -10.79 -13.68
C PRO A 97 3.00 -12.17 -14.17
N GLN A 98 3.86 -13.19 -14.13
CA GLN A 98 3.50 -14.55 -14.52
C GLN A 98 2.44 -15.14 -13.59
N TYR A 99 2.61 -14.94 -12.28
CA TYR A 99 1.63 -15.35 -11.29
C TYR A 99 0.32 -14.58 -11.44
N ALA A 100 0.39 -13.25 -11.56
CA ALA A 100 -0.80 -12.41 -11.71
C ALA A 100 -1.62 -12.78 -12.96
N VAL A 101 -0.95 -13.03 -14.10
CA VAL A 101 -1.58 -13.55 -15.33
C VAL A 101 -2.23 -14.92 -15.10
N SER A 102 -1.54 -15.83 -14.41
CA SER A 102 -2.09 -17.16 -14.13
C SER A 102 -3.33 -17.11 -13.22
N ALA A 103 -3.38 -16.15 -12.30
CA ALA A 103 -4.44 -16.00 -11.31
C ALA A 103 -5.63 -15.17 -11.81
N LEU A 104 -5.40 -14.14 -12.64
CA LEU A 104 -6.38 -13.11 -12.99
C LEU A 104 -6.61 -12.98 -14.51
N GLY A 105 -6.02 -13.86 -15.32
CA GLY A 105 -6.10 -13.84 -16.77
C GLY A 105 -5.06 -12.95 -17.44
N GLU A 106 -4.90 -13.11 -18.76
CA GLU A 106 -3.82 -12.47 -19.53
C GLU A 106 -3.92 -10.94 -19.55
N GLU A 107 -5.11 -10.40 -19.76
CA GLU A 107 -5.34 -8.95 -19.84
C GLU A 107 -5.27 -8.30 -18.45
N TYR A 108 -6.14 -8.70 -17.53
CA TYR A 108 -6.23 -8.07 -16.21
C TYR A 108 -5.05 -8.42 -15.30
N GLY A 109 -4.47 -9.63 -15.42
CA GLY A 109 -3.32 -10.01 -14.60
C GLY A 109 -2.09 -9.13 -14.83
N GLN A 110 -1.83 -8.71 -16.07
CA GLN A 110 -0.73 -7.77 -16.35
C GLN A 110 -0.99 -6.40 -15.75
N LEU A 111 -2.21 -5.87 -15.92
CA LEU A 111 -2.62 -4.58 -15.39
C LEU A 111 -2.59 -4.56 -13.85
N PHE A 112 -3.06 -5.63 -13.21
CA PHE A 112 -3.06 -5.75 -11.75
C PHE A 112 -1.67 -6.01 -11.17
N SER A 113 -0.76 -6.67 -11.89
CA SER A 113 0.65 -6.72 -11.48
C SER A 113 1.30 -5.34 -11.52
N TYR A 114 0.99 -4.54 -12.54
CA TYR A 114 1.45 -3.15 -12.62
C TYR A 114 0.85 -2.30 -11.49
N LEU A 115 -0.45 -2.38 -11.24
CA LEU A 115 -1.12 -1.67 -10.14
C LEU A 115 -0.51 -2.04 -8.78
N TYR A 116 -0.26 -3.33 -8.54
CA TYR A 116 0.46 -3.77 -7.35
C TYR A 116 1.84 -3.10 -7.21
N LYS A 117 2.60 -2.98 -8.31
CA LYS A 117 3.91 -2.31 -8.28
C LYS A 117 3.78 -0.82 -7.91
N GLU A 118 2.71 -0.14 -8.36
CA GLU A 118 2.43 1.24 -7.98
C GLU A 118 2.07 1.35 -6.49
N ILE A 119 1.17 0.48 -5.99
CA ILE A 119 0.80 0.39 -4.56
C ILE A 119 2.05 0.20 -3.69
N ARG A 120 2.96 -0.68 -4.11
CA ARG A 120 4.23 -0.93 -3.42
C ARG A 120 5.10 0.31 -3.30
N GLY A 121 5.03 1.25 -4.24
CA GLY A 121 5.67 2.57 -4.15
C GLY A 121 5.23 3.36 -2.90
N GLY A 122 4.03 3.07 -2.37
CA GLY A 122 3.51 3.62 -1.12
C GLY A 122 4.42 3.43 0.09
N ILE A 123 5.29 2.41 0.12
CA ILE A 123 6.30 2.23 1.17
C ILE A 123 7.25 3.44 1.22
N LEU A 124 7.73 3.88 0.05
CA LEU A 124 8.61 5.04 -0.06
C LEU A 124 7.86 6.33 0.20
N PHE A 125 6.63 6.45 -0.32
CA PHE A 125 5.80 7.64 -0.06
C PHE A 125 5.50 7.82 1.42
N ALA A 126 5.27 6.74 2.18
CA ALA A 126 5.12 6.80 3.63
C ALA A 126 6.40 7.30 4.30
N ALA A 127 7.57 6.77 3.92
CA ALA A 127 8.87 7.20 4.43
C ALA A 127 9.21 8.67 4.10
N GLU A 128 8.77 9.16 2.94
CA GLU A 128 8.98 10.53 2.47
C GLU A 128 7.88 11.51 2.92
N ASN A 129 6.90 11.05 3.70
CA ASN A 129 5.72 11.82 4.11
C ASN A 129 4.94 12.42 2.93
N ARG A 130 4.75 11.64 1.85
CA ARG A 130 4.03 12.02 0.63
C ARG A 130 2.61 11.48 0.63
N LEU A 131 1.72 12.10 1.40
CA LEU A 131 0.37 11.57 1.61
C LEU A 131 -0.49 11.64 0.35
N THR A 132 -0.31 12.68 -0.47
CA THR A 132 -1.04 12.84 -1.74
C THR A 132 -0.87 11.64 -2.66
N ASP A 133 0.35 11.14 -2.83
CA ASP A 133 0.64 10.00 -3.69
C ASP A 133 -0.02 8.71 -3.16
N ILE A 134 0.01 8.50 -1.84
CA ILE A 134 -0.68 7.34 -1.21
C ILE A 134 -2.19 7.45 -1.43
N THR A 135 -2.79 8.61 -1.18
CA THR A 135 -4.24 8.81 -1.33
C THR A 135 -4.71 8.56 -2.77
N ILE A 136 -3.97 9.05 -3.77
CA ILE A 136 -4.31 8.80 -5.18
C ILE A 136 -4.31 7.30 -5.48
N LEU A 137 -3.33 6.55 -4.97
CA LEU A 137 -3.27 5.09 -5.16
C LEU A 137 -4.42 4.38 -4.43
N ASN A 138 -4.75 4.79 -3.21
CA ASN A 138 -5.87 4.24 -2.46
C ASN A 138 -7.19 4.43 -3.22
N GLU A 139 -7.45 5.65 -3.69
CA GLU A 139 -8.64 5.98 -4.47
C GLU A 139 -8.67 5.22 -5.79
N THR A 140 -7.54 5.08 -6.49
CA THR A 140 -7.45 4.27 -7.72
C THR A 140 -7.86 2.81 -7.46
N VAL A 141 -7.39 2.20 -6.37
CA VAL A 141 -7.77 0.83 -6.01
C VAL A 141 -9.26 0.72 -5.69
N ILE A 142 -9.80 1.69 -4.95
CA ILE A 142 -11.23 1.75 -4.61
C ILE A 142 -12.08 1.92 -5.88
N GLU A 143 -11.69 2.80 -6.80
CA GLU A 143 -12.39 3.03 -8.06
C GLU A 143 -12.47 1.74 -8.87
N ILE A 144 -11.34 1.07 -9.09
CA ILE A 144 -11.28 -0.20 -9.85
C ILE A 144 -12.11 -1.30 -9.16
N TYR A 145 -12.08 -1.37 -7.82
CA TYR A 145 -12.89 -2.34 -7.08
C TYR A 145 -14.40 -2.17 -7.29
N ASN A 146 -14.87 -0.94 -7.51
CA ASN A 146 -16.30 -0.62 -7.67
C ASN A 146 -16.76 -0.59 -9.14
N MET A 147 -15.88 -0.89 -10.11
CA MET A 147 -16.23 -0.91 -11.54
C MET A 147 -17.08 -2.12 -11.95
#